data_AF-A0A269PI97-F1
#
_entry.id   AF-A0A269PI97-F1
#
_cell.length_a   1.000
_cell.length_b   1.000
_cell.length_c   1.000
_cell.angle_alpha   90.00
_cell.angle_beta   90.00
_cell.angle_gamma   90.00
#
_symmetry.space_group_name_H-M   'P 1'
#
loop_
_entity.id
_entity.type
_entity.pdbx_description
1 polymer ?
#
loop_
_entity_poly.entity_id
_entity_poly.type
_entity_poly.pdbx_seq_one_letter_code
_entity_poly.pdbx_strand_id
1 'polypeptide(L)'
;MIKKDYTHRQFLKRLPEEIPLFIGEKIKPCPAEDDDLISVIDWFKCKWPQHALSIMHPTNETMAAHAGYYRQRKAKGLLEGAHDIVLFLPAGNYPFATFELKKADHSSKVTEQQIQVALTNINNGAFSCFAYGLKQMKLVISAYMKLNHTLQFTFWVIYFHIYCVLLLRKSLAI
;
A
#
# COMPACT_ATOMS: atom_id res chain seq x y z
N MET A 1 -21.52 10.44 15.75
CA MET A 1 -20.20 11.10 15.64
C MET A 1 -19.16 10.02 15.38
N ILE A 2 -18.72 9.88 14.12
CA ILE A 2 -17.69 8.89 13.74
C ILE A 2 -16.38 9.35 14.39
N LYS A 3 -15.72 8.48 15.16
CA LYS A 3 -14.44 8.84 15.81
C LYS A 3 -13.40 9.05 14.72
N LYS A 4 -12.70 10.19 14.80
CA LYS A 4 -11.67 10.58 13.81
C LYS A 4 -10.43 9.67 13.87
N ASP A 5 -10.12 9.18 15.07
CA ASP A 5 -8.97 8.30 15.30
C ASP A 5 -9.24 7.30 16.45
N TYR A 6 -8.60 6.14 16.33
CA TYR A 6 -8.79 4.98 17.19
C TYR A 6 -7.50 4.64 17.92
N THR A 7 -7.63 4.34 19.22
CA THR A 7 -6.51 3.71 19.95
C THR A 7 -6.25 2.32 19.39
N HIS A 8 -5.04 1.79 19.59
CA HIS A 8 -4.69 0.44 19.14
C HIS A 8 -5.74 -0.63 19.54
N ARG A 9 -6.21 -0.62 20.80
CA ARG A 9 -7.26 -1.56 21.26
C ARG A 9 -8.60 -1.36 20.54
N GLN A 10 -8.95 -0.13 20.19
CA GLN A 10 -10.20 0.16 19.46
C GLN A 10 -10.11 -0.24 18.00
N PHE A 11 -8.93 -0.04 17.39
CA PHE A 11 -8.61 -0.44 16.03
C PHE A 11 -8.68 -1.96 15.87
N LEU A 12 -8.03 -2.73 16.75
CA LEU A 12 -8.07 -4.21 16.70
C LEU A 12 -9.49 -4.80 16.74
N LYS A 13 -10.44 -4.11 17.38
CA LYS A 13 -11.85 -4.57 17.45
C LYS A 13 -12.67 -4.23 16.21
N ARG A 14 -12.16 -3.35 15.35
CA ARG A 14 -12.88 -2.78 14.20
C ARG A 14 -12.18 -3.06 12.87
N LEU A 15 -10.97 -3.61 12.91
CA LEU A 15 -10.21 -3.95 11.73
C LEU A 15 -11.01 -4.95 10.89
N PRO A 16 -11.39 -4.58 9.65
CA PRO A 16 -11.97 -5.53 8.70
C PRO A 16 -11.02 -6.70 8.46
N GLU A 17 -11.55 -7.92 8.38
CA GLU A 17 -10.76 -9.15 8.25
C GLU A 17 -9.93 -9.18 6.97
N GLU A 18 -10.35 -8.43 5.96
CA GLU A 18 -9.70 -8.30 4.67
C GLU A 18 -8.38 -7.53 4.72
N ILE A 19 -8.19 -6.67 5.74
CA ILE A 19 -6.99 -5.85 5.86
C ILE A 19 -5.94 -6.62 6.67
N PRO A 20 -4.83 -7.07 6.06
CA PRO A 20 -3.76 -7.72 6.80
C PRO A 20 -3.15 -6.78 7.83
N LEU A 21 -2.88 -7.32 9.01
CA LEU A 21 -2.23 -6.61 10.11
C LEU A 21 -0.98 -7.36 10.55
N PHE A 22 0.16 -6.68 10.50
CA PHE A 22 1.45 -7.20 10.92
C PHE A 22 1.85 -6.54 12.24
N ILE A 23 1.73 -7.29 13.33
CA ILE A 23 2.00 -6.79 14.68
C ILE A 23 3.07 -7.65 15.37
N GLY A 24 4.00 -6.98 16.05
CA GLY A 24 5.05 -7.61 16.83
C GLY A 24 4.90 -7.39 18.33
N GLU A 25 5.93 -7.79 19.06
CA GLU A 25 6.08 -7.41 20.46
C GLU A 25 6.26 -5.89 20.58
N LYS A 26 5.78 -5.33 21.69
CA LYS A 26 5.97 -3.91 21.99
C LYS A 26 7.42 -3.63 22.33
N ILE A 27 8.03 -2.69 21.62
CA ILE A 27 9.42 -2.29 21.85
C ILE A 27 9.47 -0.97 22.62
N LYS A 28 10.32 -0.88 23.64
CA LYS A 28 10.63 0.36 24.39
C LYS A 28 12.14 0.43 24.72
N PRO A 29 12.81 1.59 24.51
CA PRO A 29 12.30 2.79 23.86
C PRO A 29 11.95 2.52 22.38
N CYS A 30 10.87 3.13 21.89
CA CYS A 30 10.41 2.96 20.51
C CYS A 30 10.91 4.13 19.67
N PRO A 31 11.55 3.89 18.50
CA PRO A 31 11.86 4.93 17.53
C PRO A 31 10.64 5.75 17.11
N ALA A 32 10.88 6.93 16.55
CA ALA A 32 9.80 7.69 15.90
C ALA A 32 9.30 6.94 14.65
N GLU A 33 8.04 7.18 14.29
CA GLU A 33 7.44 6.57 13.09
C GLU A 33 8.20 7.00 11.82
N ASP A 34 8.69 8.25 11.79
CA ASP A 34 9.50 8.81 10.71
C ASP A 34 10.90 8.16 10.60
N ASP A 35 11.56 7.88 11.72
CA ASP A 35 12.85 7.17 11.74
C ASP A 35 12.72 5.75 11.17
N ASP A 36 11.64 5.06 11.55
CA ASP A 36 11.30 3.74 11.02
C ASP A 36 11.00 3.82 9.52
N LEU A 37 10.27 4.85 9.06
CA LEU A 37 9.94 5.06 7.64
C LEU A 37 11.22 5.27 6.80
N ILE A 38 12.11 6.17 7.22
CA ILE A 38 13.42 6.39 6.58
C ILE A 38 14.18 5.07 6.50
N SER A 39 14.26 4.35 7.62
CA SER A 39 14.96 3.07 7.72
C SER A 39 14.38 1.98 6.82
N VAL A 40 13.06 1.98 6.58
CA VAL A 40 12.40 1.04 5.65
C VAL A 40 12.76 1.38 4.21
N ILE A 41 12.69 2.66 3.83
CA ILE A 41 12.99 3.10 2.45
C ILE A 41 14.45 2.80 2.10
N ASP A 42 15.39 3.14 2.99
CA ASP A 42 16.82 2.89 2.78
C ASP A 42 17.12 1.39 2.71
N TRP A 43 16.55 0.62 3.64
CA TRP A 43 16.69 -0.83 3.62
C TRP A 43 16.15 -1.45 2.32
N PHE A 44 15.00 -1.00 1.83
CA PHE A 44 14.43 -1.51 0.58
C PHE A 44 15.37 -1.23 -0.59
N LYS A 45 15.87 0.00 -0.71
CA LYS A 45 16.80 0.40 -1.78
C LYS A 45 18.12 -0.36 -1.72
N CYS A 46 18.61 -0.68 -0.53
CA CYS A 46 19.80 -1.53 -0.35
C CYS A 46 19.52 -3.00 -0.72
N LYS A 47 18.35 -3.52 -0.36
CA LYS A 47 18.00 -4.94 -0.55
C LYS A 47 17.57 -5.28 -1.98
N TRP A 48 16.88 -4.35 -2.65
CA TRP A 48 16.42 -4.47 -4.03
C TRP A 48 16.80 -3.22 -4.84
N PRO A 49 18.11 -2.99 -5.07
CA PRO A 49 18.59 -1.79 -5.76
C PRO A 49 18.01 -1.63 -7.17
N GLN A 50 17.74 -2.74 -7.86
CA GLN A 50 17.11 -2.74 -9.19
C GLN A 50 15.65 -2.22 -9.18
N HIS A 51 15.04 -2.12 -8.01
CA HIS A 51 13.67 -1.63 -7.81
C HIS A 51 13.62 -0.34 -7.00
N ALA A 52 14.74 0.32 -6.75
CA ALA A 52 14.83 1.50 -5.88
C ALA A 52 13.90 2.66 -6.29
N LEU A 53 13.53 2.74 -7.57
CA LEU A 53 12.61 3.75 -8.13
C LEU A 53 11.13 3.33 -8.09
N SER A 54 10.83 2.12 -7.64
CA SER A 54 9.47 1.58 -7.58
C SER A 54 8.82 1.72 -6.20
N ILE A 55 9.51 2.32 -5.23
CA ILE A 55 8.99 2.58 -3.89
C ILE A 55 8.94 4.10 -3.65
N MET A 56 7.85 4.58 -3.07
CA MET A 56 7.73 5.99 -2.68
C MET A 56 6.98 6.15 -1.36
N HIS A 57 7.31 7.22 -0.64
CA HIS A 57 6.49 7.77 0.43
C HIS A 57 5.68 8.95 -0.13
N PRO A 58 4.34 8.89 -0.16
CA PRO A 58 3.54 10.05 -0.53
C PRO A 58 3.56 11.05 0.63
N THR A 59 4.24 12.19 0.44
CA THR A 59 4.33 13.22 1.49
C THR A 59 2.95 13.80 1.78
N ASN A 60 2.46 13.57 3.00
CA ASN A 60 1.19 14.11 3.49
C ASN A 60 1.45 15.23 4.51
N GLU A 61 2.24 16.22 4.10
CA GLU A 61 2.56 17.36 4.96
C GLU A 61 1.33 18.26 5.14
N THR A 62 0.64 18.09 6.26
CA THR A 62 -0.44 18.99 6.68
C THR A 62 0.07 20.30 7.27
N MET A 63 1.38 20.47 7.45
CA MET A 63 2.01 21.67 8.02
C MET A 63 2.15 22.81 7.00
N ALA A 64 1.10 23.06 6.25
CA ALA A 64 0.99 24.23 5.41
C ALA A 64 0.81 25.48 6.28
N ALA A 65 1.74 26.44 6.22
CA ALA A 65 1.68 27.68 6.99
C ALA A 65 0.37 28.49 6.80
N HIS A 66 -0.33 28.31 5.66
CA HIS A 66 -1.58 29.01 5.36
C HIS A 66 -2.61 28.14 4.60
N ALA A 67 -3.90 28.38 4.87
CA ALA A 67 -5.04 27.61 4.34
C ALA A 67 -5.15 27.56 2.80
N GLY A 68 -4.56 28.52 2.09
CA GLY A 68 -4.50 28.51 0.61
C GLY A 68 -3.63 27.37 0.07
N TYR A 69 -2.51 27.08 0.72
CA TYR A 69 -1.59 26.02 0.30
C TYR A 69 -2.21 24.63 0.50
N TYR A 70 -2.88 24.40 1.63
CA TYR A 70 -3.60 23.15 1.86
C TYR A 70 -4.71 22.92 0.81
N ARG A 71 -5.52 23.96 0.50
CA ARG A 71 -6.53 23.88 -0.57
C ARG A 71 -5.91 23.54 -1.93
N GLN A 72 -4.78 24.17 -2.27
CA GLN A 72 -4.06 23.85 -3.50
C GLN A 72 -3.58 22.39 -3.52
N ARG A 73 -3.06 21.87 -2.40
CA ARG A 73 -2.62 20.48 -2.29
C ARG A 73 -3.78 19.50 -2.44
N LYS A 74 -4.93 19.77 -1.81
CA LYS A 74 -6.17 19.00 -2.03
C LYS A 74 -6.59 19.01 -3.49
N ALA A 75 -6.54 20.17 -4.16
CA ALA A 75 -6.83 20.27 -5.60
C ALA A 75 -5.82 19.52 -6.49
N LYS A 76 -4.57 19.34 -6.01
CA LYS A 76 -3.52 18.53 -6.65
C LYS A 76 -3.60 17.03 -6.28
N GLY A 77 -4.63 16.60 -5.56
CA GLY A 77 -4.84 15.19 -5.23
C GLY A 77 -4.24 14.75 -3.87
N LEU A 78 -4.00 15.66 -2.93
CA LEU A 78 -3.63 15.29 -1.56
C LEU A 78 -4.71 14.39 -0.93
N LEU A 79 -4.35 13.13 -0.73
CA LEU A 79 -5.20 12.10 -0.15
C LEU A 79 -4.98 12.03 1.36
N GLU A 80 -6.02 12.35 2.13
CA GLU A 80 -5.98 12.17 3.59
C GLU A 80 -5.98 10.68 3.94
N GLY A 81 -5.11 10.29 4.87
CA GLY A 81 -4.95 8.88 5.24
C GLY A 81 -4.28 8.03 4.17
N ALA A 82 -3.62 8.65 3.17
CA ALA A 82 -2.76 7.93 2.25
C ALA A 82 -1.73 7.10 3.03
N HIS A 83 -1.52 5.86 2.58
CA HIS A 83 -0.56 4.97 3.23
C HIS A 83 0.86 5.51 3.13
N ASP A 84 1.65 5.30 4.19
CA ASP A 84 3.02 5.80 4.28
C ASP A 84 3.94 5.32 3.15
N ILE A 85 3.69 4.14 2.57
CA ILE A 85 4.50 3.58 1.49
C ILE A 85 3.61 3.08 0.35
N VAL A 86 3.99 3.42 -0.88
CA VAL A 86 3.46 2.82 -2.11
C VAL A 86 4.58 2.10 -2.84
N LEU A 87 4.35 0.84 -3.23
CA LEU A 87 5.26 0.00 -3.98
C LEU A 87 4.63 -0.36 -5.34
N PHE A 88 5.16 0.22 -6.40
CA PHE A 88 4.73 0.07 -7.80
C PHE A 88 5.30 -1.21 -8.45
N LEU A 89 5.36 -2.30 -7.71
CA LEU A 89 5.77 -3.59 -8.23
C LEU A 89 4.62 -4.58 -8.10
N PRO A 90 4.27 -5.29 -9.17
CA PRO A 90 3.33 -6.38 -9.05
C PRO A 90 4.00 -7.55 -8.33
N ALA A 91 3.23 -8.30 -7.55
CA ALA A 91 3.68 -9.57 -6.95
C ALA A 91 2.47 -10.49 -6.71
N GLY A 92 2.59 -11.77 -7.02
CA GLY A 92 1.44 -12.67 -7.03
C GLY A 92 0.33 -12.17 -7.97
N ASN A 93 -0.87 -12.03 -7.41
CA ASN A 93 -2.06 -11.50 -8.09
C ASN A 93 -2.27 -9.99 -7.85
N TYR A 94 -1.36 -9.33 -7.14
CA TYR A 94 -1.47 -7.91 -6.82
C TYR A 94 -0.67 -7.08 -7.83
N PRO A 95 -1.26 -6.03 -8.44
CA PRO A 95 -0.56 -5.16 -9.38
C PRO A 95 0.37 -4.15 -8.67
N PHE A 96 0.11 -3.85 -7.40
CA PHE A 96 0.93 -2.98 -6.54
C PHE A 96 0.60 -3.23 -5.06
N ALA A 97 1.40 -2.64 -4.18
CA ALA A 97 1.16 -2.70 -2.73
C ALA A 97 1.21 -1.33 -2.05
N THR A 98 0.48 -1.19 -0.94
CA THR A 98 0.51 -0.02 -0.07
C THR A 98 0.63 -0.42 1.40
N PHE A 99 1.49 0.26 2.15
CA PHE A 99 1.78 -0.12 3.53
C PHE A 99 1.65 1.09 4.45
N GLU A 100 0.82 0.96 5.48
CA GLU A 100 0.73 1.94 6.56
C GLU A 100 1.64 1.51 7.71
N LEU A 101 2.58 2.36 8.08
CA LEU A 101 3.50 2.14 9.19
C LEU A 101 2.89 2.68 10.47
N LYS A 102 3.01 1.92 11.57
CA LYS A 102 2.65 2.37 12.91
C LYS A 102 3.79 2.09 13.87
N LYS A 103 3.88 2.84 14.97
CA LYS A 103 4.92 2.68 15.98
C LYS A 103 4.88 1.30 16.65
N ALA A 104 6.04 0.68 16.84
CA ALA A 104 6.17 -0.63 17.48
C ALA A 104 5.66 -0.69 18.93
N ASP A 105 5.57 0.43 19.65
CA ASP A 105 4.98 0.49 21.00
C ASP A 105 3.44 0.54 21.01
N HIS A 106 2.83 0.58 19.82
CA HIS A 106 1.39 0.67 19.58
C HIS A 106 0.76 1.97 20.12
N SER A 107 1.57 3.02 20.29
CA SER A 107 1.11 4.33 20.74
C SER A 107 0.47 5.14 19.62
N SER A 108 0.84 4.91 18.35
CA SER A 108 0.21 5.62 17.24
C SER A 108 -1.23 5.15 17.01
N LYS A 109 -2.09 6.12 16.74
CA LYS A 109 -3.50 5.90 16.45
C LYS A 109 -3.68 5.60 14.97
N VAL A 110 -4.74 4.87 14.66
CA VAL A 110 -5.21 4.67 13.29
C VAL A 110 -6.45 5.53 13.07
N THR A 111 -6.49 6.25 11.96
CA THR A 111 -7.62 7.08 11.55
C THR A 111 -8.63 6.27 10.75
N GLU A 112 -9.89 6.71 10.74
CA GLU A 112 -10.90 6.09 9.87
C GLU A 112 -10.52 6.22 8.39
N GLN A 113 -9.93 7.35 7.99
CA GLN A 113 -9.49 7.59 6.62
C GLN A 113 -8.44 6.56 6.15
N GLN A 114 -7.47 6.20 6.99
CA GLN A 114 -6.48 5.15 6.68
C GLN A 114 -7.15 3.80 6.42
N ILE A 115 -8.18 3.44 7.22
CA ILE A 115 -8.94 2.19 7.01
C ILE A 115 -9.68 2.23 5.68
N GLN A 116 -10.34 3.35 5.36
CA GLN A 116 -11.07 3.49 4.09
C GLN A 116 -10.14 3.47 2.88
N VAL A 117 -8.96 4.08 2.97
CA VAL A 117 -7.91 4.01 1.93
C VAL A 117 -7.45 2.56 1.74
N ALA A 118 -7.20 1.82 2.83
CA ALA A 118 -6.79 0.43 2.74
C ALA A 118 -7.83 -0.45 2.03
N LEU A 119 -9.11 -0.34 2.42
CA LEU A 119 -10.22 -1.07 1.79
C LEU A 119 -10.37 -0.69 0.30
N THR A 120 -10.26 0.60 -0.02
CA THR A 120 -10.32 1.08 -1.41
C THR A 120 -9.19 0.48 -2.24
N ASN A 121 -7.97 0.44 -1.72
CA ASN A 121 -6.82 -0.15 -2.40
C ASN A 121 -7.02 -1.66 -2.61
N ILE A 122 -7.52 -2.40 -1.61
CA ILE A 122 -7.86 -3.83 -1.72
C ILE A 122 -8.91 -4.06 -2.80
N ASN A 123 -9.97 -3.25 -2.83
CA ASN A 123 -11.01 -3.32 -3.86
C ASN A 123 -10.47 -3.04 -5.27
N ASN A 124 -9.41 -2.24 -5.38
CA ASN A 124 -8.68 -1.99 -6.62
C ASN A 124 -7.64 -3.06 -6.95
N GLY A 125 -7.61 -4.16 -6.19
CA GLY A 125 -6.72 -5.31 -6.39
C GLY A 125 -5.34 -5.17 -5.76
N ALA A 126 -5.06 -4.12 -4.98
CA ALA A 126 -3.76 -3.93 -4.33
C ALA A 126 -3.60 -4.82 -3.09
N PHE A 127 -2.35 -5.14 -2.75
CA PHE A 127 -2.02 -5.59 -1.41
C PHE A 127 -1.93 -4.37 -0.48
N SER A 128 -2.84 -4.22 0.47
CA SER A 128 -2.84 -3.07 1.39
C SER A 128 -2.90 -3.51 2.85
N CYS A 129 -1.95 -3.08 3.68
CA CYS A 129 -1.86 -3.55 5.07
C CYS A 129 -1.36 -2.49 6.05
N PHE A 130 -1.51 -2.79 7.35
CA PHE A 130 -0.88 -2.06 8.45
C PHE A 130 0.26 -2.87 9.05
N ALA A 131 1.38 -2.23 9.36
CA ALA A 131 2.53 -2.86 10.00
C ALA A 131 3.08 -2.03 11.17
N TYR A 132 3.28 -2.68 12.33
CA TYR A 132 3.75 -2.03 13.55
C TYR A 132 5.26 -2.22 13.73
N GLY A 133 6.01 -1.15 13.45
CA GLY A 133 7.47 -1.05 13.61
C GLY A 133 8.27 -1.52 12.40
N LEU A 134 9.53 -1.07 12.36
CA LEU A 134 10.52 -1.40 11.31
C LEU A 134 10.59 -2.89 10.98
N LYS A 135 10.66 -3.75 12.01
CA LYS A 135 10.79 -5.21 11.82
C LYS A 135 9.59 -5.78 11.04
N GLN A 136 8.38 -5.38 11.42
CA GLN A 136 7.17 -5.91 10.78
C GLN A 136 7.00 -5.33 9.38
N MET A 137 7.36 -4.07 9.17
CA MET A 137 7.33 -3.48 7.83
C MET A 137 8.31 -4.20 6.88
N LYS A 138 9.54 -4.48 7.33
CA LYS A 138 10.52 -5.28 6.55
C LYS A 138 10.02 -6.69 6.26
N LEU A 139 9.34 -7.32 7.22
CA LEU A 139 8.79 -8.65 7.07
C LEU A 139 7.70 -8.68 5.99
N VAL A 140 6.71 -7.80 6.08
CA VAL A 140 5.60 -7.78 5.11
C VAL A 140 6.07 -7.42 3.71
N ILE A 141 6.96 -6.43 3.55
CA ILE A 141 7.53 -6.09 2.25
C ILE A 141 8.31 -7.29 1.69
N SER A 142 9.11 -7.97 2.52
CA SER A 142 9.83 -9.17 2.09
C SER A 142 8.89 -10.32 1.71
N ALA A 143 7.75 -10.46 2.38
CA ALA A 143 6.74 -11.47 2.07
C ALA A 143 6.05 -11.13 0.73
N TYR A 144 5.66 -9.88 0.53
CA TYR A 144 5.09 -9.38 -0.72
C TYR A 144 6.03 -9.63 -1.91
N MET A 145 7.31 -9.26 -1.78
CA MET A 145 8.34 -9.46 -2.82
C MET A 145 8.63 -10.94 -3.14
N LYS A 146 8.16 -11.88 -2.32
CA LYS A 146 8.30 -13.34 -2.55
C LYS A 146 7.04 -13.97 -3.15
N LEU A 147 5.96 -13.21 -3.33
CA LEU A 147 4.76 -13.72 -3.97
C LEU A 147 5.07 -14.03 -5.44
N ASN A 148 5.12 -15.31 -5.79
CA ASN A 148 5.32 -15.74 -7.16
C ASN A 148 4.12 -15.32 -8.01
N HIS A 149 4.37 -14.69 -9.16
CA HIS A 149 3.34 -14.50 -10.16
C HIS A 149 2.81 -15.85 -10.61
N THR A 150 1.57 -16.16 -10.23
CA THR A 150 0.83 -17.19 -10.96
C THR A 150 0.46 -16.53 -12.27
N LEU A 151 1.26 -16.74 -13.32
CA LEU A 151 1.05 -16.17 -14.65
C LEU A 151 -0.35 -16.56 -15.15
N GLN A 152 -1.34 -15.70 -14.93
CA GLN A 152 -2.61 -15.69 -15.65
C GLN A 152 -2.44 -15.09 -17.06
N PHE A 153 -1.20 -15.02 -17.55
CA PHE A 153 -0.81 -14.50 -18.86
C PHE A 153 -1.20 -15.42 -20.02
N THR A 154 -1.61 -16.66 -19.76
CA THR A 154 -2.03 -17.59 -20.81
C THR A 154 -3.44 -17.31 -21.34
N PHE A 155 -4.34 -16.67 -20.57
CA PHE A 155 -5.72 -16.46 -21.05
C PHE A 155 -5.86 -15.29 -22.02
N TRP A 156 -5.13 -14.19 -21.82
CA TRP A 156 -5.26 -13.00 -22.69
C TRP A 156 -4.57 -13.17 -24.05
N VAL A 157 -3.42 -13.86 -24.11
CA VAL A 157 -2.76 -14.14 -25.40
C VAL A 157 -3.61 -15.09 -26.24
N ILE A 158 -4.24 -16.10 -25.63
CA ILE A 158 -5.13 -17.02 -26.33
C ILE A 158 -6.41 -16.30 -26.81
N TYR A 159 -7.04 -15.49 -25.95
CA TYR A 159 -8.25 -14.75 -26.36
C TYR A 159 -7.97 -13.72 -27.46
N PHE A 160 -6.86 -12.98 -27.38
CA PHE A 160 -6.52 -12.01 -28.41
C PHE A 160 -6.18 -12.69 -29.75
N HIS A 161 -5.51 -13.86 -29.72
CA HIS A 161 -5.23 -14.60 -30.94
C HIS A 161 -6.50 -15.22 -31.56
N ILE A 162 -7.41 -15.76 -30.75
CA ILE A 162 -8.70 -16.28 -31.23
C ILE A 162 -9.57 -15.16 -31.82
N TYR A 163 -9.64 -14.00 -31.16
CA TYR A 163 -10.44 -12.87 -31.65
C TYR A 163 -9.90 -12.30 -32.97
N CYS A 164 -8.57 -12.16 -33.10
CA CYS A 164 -7.93 -11.71 -34.34
C CYS A 164 -8.11 -12.71 -35.49
N VAL A 165 -8.01 -14.02 -35.24
CA VAL A 165 -8.23 -15.05 -36.27
C VAL A 165 -9.69 -15.12 -36.72
N LEU A 166 -10.65 -14.93 -35.80
CA LEU A 166 -12.09 -14.89 -36.14
C LEU A 166 -12.48 -13.62 -36.91
N LEU A 167 -11.87 -12.47 -36.62
CA LEU A 167 -12.10 -11.22 -37.35
C LEU A 167 -11.52 -11.28 -38.78
N LEU A 168 -10.33 -11.86 -38.97
CA LEU A 168 -9.71 -12.01 -40.29
C LEU A 168 -10.50 -12.96 -41.21
N ARG A 169 -11.12 -14.02 -40.66
CA ARG A 169 -11.97 -14.94 -41.45
C ARG A 169 -13.28 -14.32 -41.91
N LYS A 170 -13.82 -13.33 -41.20
CA LYS A 170 -15.04 -12.61 -41.63
C LYS A 170 -14.76 -11.56 -42.72
N SER A 171 -13.53 -11.07 -42.83
CA SER A 171 -13.15 -10.05 -43.83
C SER A 171 -12.77 -10.65 -45.20
N LEU A 172 -12.57 -11.97 -45.30
CA LEU A 172 -12.18 -12.68 -46.52
C LEU A 172 -13.35 -13.47 -47.16
N ALA A 173 -14.58 -13.29 -46.66
CA ALA A 173 -15.79 -13.96 -47.12
C ALA A 173 -16.73 -13.03 -47.92
N ILE A 174 -16.19 -12.00 -48.58
CA ILE A 174 -16.89 -11.13 -49.53
C ILE A 174 -16.23 -11.29 -50.90
#